data_AF-A0A1R1BHD9-F1
#
_entry.id   AF-A0A1R1BHD9-F1
#
_cell.length_a   1.000
_cell.length_b   1.000
_cell.length_c   1.000
_cell.angle_alpha   90.00
_cell.angle_beta   90.00
_cell.angle_gamma   90.00
#
_symmetry.space_group_name_H-M   'P 1'
#
loop_
_entity.id
_entity.type
_entity.pdbx_description
1 polymer ?
#
loop_
_entity_poly.entity_id
_entity_poly.type
_entity_poly.pdbx_seq_one_letter_code
_entity_poly.pdbx_strand_id
1 'polypeptide(L)' 'MELISGDGYNYGYCKLTVILRREYKLKINKKKVYHLCKKLDILRPQRKIVTKHPRKQPF' A
#
# COMPACT_ATOMS: atom_id res chain seq x y z
N MET A 1 17.21 -1.33 0.25
CA MET A 1 16.41 -2.57 0.13
C MET A 1 16.03 -3.16 1.49
N GLU A 2 16.74 -2.86 2.58
CA GLU A 2 16.45 -3.40 3.93
C GLU A 2 15.08 -3.00 4.54
N LEU A 3 14.60 -1.77 4.32
CA LEU A 3 13.31 -1.31 4.87
C LEU A 3 12.07 -1.96 4.24
N ILE A 4 12.21 -2.50 3.03
CA ILE A 4 11.11 -3.11 2.27
C ILE A 4 11.11 -4.63 2.48
N SER A 5 12.30 -5.22 2.65
CA SER A 5 12.49 -6.66 2.85
C SER A 5 12.29 -7.14 4.30
N GLY A 6 12.22 -6.23 5.28
CA GLY A 6 11.87 -6.54 6.67
C GLY A 6 10.38 -6.33 7.02
N ASP A 7 10.10 -5.95 8.27
CA ASP A 7 8.73 -5.68 8.80
C ASP A 7 7.90 -4.66 7.98
N GLY A 8 8.56 -3.88 7.12
CA GLY A 8 8.00 -2.93 6.15
C GLY A 8 6.96 -3.50 5.20
N TYR A 9 7.06 -4.78 4.84
CA TYR A 9 6.17 -5.43 3.88
C TYR A 9 4.69 -5.39 4.31
N ASN A 10 4.43 -5.43 5.62
CA ASN A 10 3.07 -5.41 6.17
C ASN A 10 2.44 -4.01 6.23
N TYR A 11 3.24 -2.96 6.13
CA TYR A 11 2.84 -1.60 6.50
C TYR A 11 2.28 -0.76 5.34
N GLY A 12 2.51 -1.19 4.09
CA GLY A 12 2.04 -0.51 2.89
C GLY A 12 2.70 0.86 2.63
N TYR A 13 2.41 1.45 1.47
CA TYR A 13 3.08 2.67 1.01
C TYR A 13 2.83 3.92 1.88
N CYS A 14 1.72 3.99 2.62
CA CYS A 14 1.41 5.12 3.50
C CYS A 14 2.37 5.21 4.70
N LYS A 15 2.71 4.09 5.33
CA LYS A 15 3.71 4.07 6.41
C LYS A 15 5.12 4.27 5.86
N LEU A 16 5.39 3.77 4.66
CA LEU A 16 6.66 4.03 3.96
C LEU A 16 6.88 5.54 3.74
N THR A 17 5.85 6.29 3.36
CA THR A 17 5.95 7.76 3.27
C THR A 17 6.28 8.43 4.61
N VAL A 18 5.77 7.90 5.73
CA VAL A 18 6.03 8.47 7.05
C VAL A 18 7.48 8.24 7.46
N ILE A 19 7.99 7.03 7.25
CA ILE A 19 9.38 6.67 7.57
C ILE A 19 10.35 7.46 6.70
N LEU A 20 10.09 7.55 5.38
CA LEU A 20 10.90 8.36 4.45
C LEU A 20 10.99 9.83 4.86
N ARG A 21 9.93 10.38 5.47
CA ARG A 21 9.91 11.75 5.98
C ARG A 21 10.62 11.90 7.33
N ARG A 22 10.52 10.89 8.20
CA ARG A 22 11.08 10.93 9.56
C ARG A 22 12.57 10.66 9.59
N GLU A 23 13.01 9.56 9.00
CA GLU A 23 14.41 9.13 9.05
C GLU A 23 15.25 9.81 7.98
N TYR A 24 14.74 9.83 6.75
CA TYR A 24 15.49 10.33 5.60
C TYR A 24 15.19 11.80 5.26
N LYS A 25 14.29 12.46 6.01
CA LYS A 25 13.83 13.85 5.78
C LYS A 25 13.44 14.13 4.32
N LEU A 26 13.02 13.11 3.56
CA LEU A 26 12.64 13.26 2.16
C LEU A 26 11.31 14.01 2.05
N LYS A 27 11.31 15.14 1.34
CA LYS A 27 10.09 15.83 0.88
C LYS A 27 9.46 15.07 -0.31
N ILE A 28 8.94 13.87 -0.05
CA ILE A 28 8.26 13.04 -1.04
C ILE A 28 6.74 13.05 -0.86
N ASN A 29 6.03 13.00 -2.00
CA ASN A 29 4.57 12.87 -2.03
C ASN A 29 4.17 11.38 -2.01
N LYS A 30 3.04 11.06 -1.37
CA LYS A 30 2.45 9.71 -1.33
C LYS A 30 2.24 9.09 -2.71
N LYS A 31 1.93 9.90 -3.72
CA LYS A 31 1.78 9.42 -5.11
C LYS A 31 3.09 8.88 -5.68
N LYS A 32 4.22 9.57 -5.46
CA LYS A 32 5.55 9.12 -5.94
C LYS A 32 5.94 7.79 -5.29
N VAL A 33 5.70 7.65 -3.99
CA VAL A 33 5.96 6.39 -3.26
C VAL A 33 5.07 5.27 -3.78
N TYR A 34 3.77 5.54 -4.00
CA TYR A 34 2.86 4.56 -4.61
C TYR A 34 3.34 4.09 -5.98
N HIS A 35 3.74 5.01 -6.88
CA HIS A 35 4.25 4.64 -8.20
C HIS A 35 5.53 3.82 -8.12
N LEU A 36 6.43 4.12 -7.17
CA LEU A 36 7.63 3.34 -6.92
C LEU A 36 7.28 1.92 -6.46
N CYS A 37 6.39 1.79 -5.46
CA CYS A 37 5.90 0.49 -4.99
C CYS A 37 5.16 -0.29 -6.09
N LYS A 38 4.47 0.39 -7.01
CA LYS A 38 3.80 -0.23 -8.17
C LYS A 38 4.80 -0.77 -9.19
N LYS A 39 5.88 -0.03 -9.49
CA LYS A 39 6.95 -0.48 -10.39
C LYS A 39 7.73 -1.67 -9.82
N LEU A 40 7.89 -1.70 -8.50
CA LEU A 40 8.58 -2.77 -7.79
C LEU A 40 7.66 -3.96 -7.46
N ASP A 41 6.39 -3.90 -7.82
CA ASP A 41 5.35 -4.92 -7.56
C ASP A 41 5.18 -5.33 -6.07
N ILE A 42 5.43 -4.37 -5.15
CA ILE A 42 5.30 -4.58 -3.69
C ILE A 42 3.87 -4.26 -3.21
N LEU A 43 3.01 -3.75 -4.09
CA LEU A 43 1.63 -3.41 -3.72
C LEU A 43 0.81 -4.67 -3.43
N ARG A 44 0.08 -4.65 -2.33
CA ARG A 44 -0.90 -5.68 -2.04
C ARG A 44 -1.99 -5.72 -3.12
N PRO A 45 -2.50 -6.91 -3.46
CA PRO A 45 -3.63 -7.02 -4.36
C PRO A 45 -4.82 -6.24 -3.79
N GLN A 46 -5.62 -5.69 -4.69
CA GLN A 46 -6.85 -5.00 -4.30
C GLN A 46 -7.72 -5.96 -3.47
N ARG A 47 -8.18 -5.48 -2.31
CA ARG A 47 -9.06 -6.26 -1.43
C ARG A 47 -10.29 -6.71 -2.23
N LYS A 48 -10.49 -8.02 -2.36
CA LYS A 48 -11.71 -8.59 -2.95
C LYS A 48 -12.90 -8.26 -2.03
N ILE A 49 -13.90 -7.58 -2.58
CA ILE A 49 -15.13 -7.27 -1.85
C ILE A 49 -16.02 -8.51 -1.94
N VAL A 50 -16.09 -9.28 -0.84
CA VAL A 50 -17.02 -10.41 -0.75
C VAL A 50 -18.41 -9.85 -0.43
N THR A 51 -19.36 -10.04 -1.34
CA THR A 51 -20.77 -9.72 -1.09
C THR A 51 -21.37 -10.80 -0.20
N LYS A 52 -21.66 -10.46 1.06
CA LYS A 52 -22.20 -11.41 2.07
C LYS A 52 -23.64 -11.86 1.80
N HIS A 53 -24.40 -11.14 1.00
CA HIS A 53 -25.83 -11.38 0.77
C HIS A 53 -26.19 -10.97 -0.66
N PRO A 54 -27.17 -11.62 -1.30
CA PRO A 54 -27.63 -11.23 -2.63
C PRO A 54 -28.12 -9.78 -2.59
N ARG A 55 -27.57 -8.94 -3.46
CA ARG A 55 -27.92 -7.51 -3.53
C ARG A 55 -29.31 -7.26 -4.11
N LYS A 56 -29.96 -8.29 -4.64
CA LYS A 56 -31.35 -8.30 -5.10
C LYS A 56 -31.91 -9.71 -4.86
N GLN A 57 -33.00 -9.82 -4.12
CA GLN A 57 -33.86 -10.99 -4.28
C GLN A 57 -34.44 -10.90 -5.69
N PRO A 58 -34.26 -11.91 -6.56
CA PRO A 58 -35.12 -12.01 -7.72
C PRO A 58 -36.54 -12.19 -7.17
N PHE A 59 -37.49 -11.46 -7.75
CA PHE A 59 -38.91 -11.47 -7.40
C PHE A 59 -39.47 -12.88 -7.22
#